data_AF-A0A2H6JMR1-F1
#
_entry.id   AF-A0A2H6JMR1-F1
#
_cell.length_a   1.000
_cell.length_b   1.000
_cell.length_c   1.000
_cell.angle_alpha   90.00
_cell.angle_beta   90.00
_cell.angle_gamma   90.00
#
_symmetry.space_group_name_H-M   'P 1'
#
loop_
_entity.id
_entity.type
_entity.pdbx_description
1 polymer ?
#
loop_
_entity_poly.entity_id
_entity_poly.type
_entity_poly.pdbx_seq_one_letter_code
_entity_poly.pdbx_strand_id
1 'polypeptide(L)' 'MRTDVIVTSFSLVGVVAVVGIVIFFFLSRLIAKPLDELTAAANRINDGGLDSPVVPRGPREVRELAAALERVRLSSRRK' A
#
# COMPACT_ATOMS: atom_id res chain seq x y z
N MET A 1 -44.96 2.65 5.34
CA MET A 1 -44.19 3.21 6.47
C MET A 1 -43.21 2.21 7.09
N ARG A 2 -43.61 1.01 7.56
CA ARG A 2 -42.64 0.03 8.14
C ARG A 2 -41.68 -0.59 7.12
N THR A 3 -42.15 -0.87 5.91
CA THR A 3 -41.35 -1.45 4.81
C THR A 3 -40.33 -0.45 4.26
N ASP A 4 -40.69 0.82 4.18
CA ASP A 4 -39.83 1.89 3.65
C ASP A 4 -38.59 2.11 4.52
N VAL A 5 -38.76 2.02 5.85
CA VAL A 5 -37.64 2.14 6.82
C VAL A 5 -36.71 0.94 6.71
N ILE A 6 -37.25 -0.27 6.54
CA ILE A 6 -36.47 -1.50 6.38
C ILE A 6 -35.65 -1.44 5.08
N VAL A 7 -36.29 -1.10 3.96
CA VAL A 7 -35.63 -0.97 2.65
C VAL A 7 -34.54 0.11 2.69
N THR A 8 -34.81 1.26 3.31
CA THR A 8 -33.81 2.34 3.47
C THR A 8 -32.61 1.87 4.30
N SER A 9 -32.86 1.16 5.40
CA SER A 9 -31.79 0.63 6.27
C SER A 9 -30.92 -0.40 5.53
N PHE A 10 -31.52 -1.33 4.79
CA PHE A 10 -30.78 -2.31 4.00
C PHE A 10 -29.97 -1.65 2.87
N SER A 11 -30.55 -0.64 2.20
CA SER A 11 -29.82 0.11 1.17
C SER A 11 -28.60 0.83 1.74
N LEU A 12 -28.73 1.43 2.93
CA LEU A 12 -27.62 2.12 3.60
C LEU A 12 -26.50 1.15 3.96
N VAL A 13 -26.84 0.00 4.56
CA VAL A 13 -25.86 -1.05 4.88
C VAL A 13 -25.16 -1.53 3.61
N GLY A 14 -25.90 -1.73 2.52
CA GLY A 14 -25.35 -2.11 1.23
C GLY A 14 -24.35 -1.07 0.70
N VAL A 15 -24.71 0.22 0.72
CA VAL A 15 -23.81 1.30 0.29
C VAL A 15 -22.55 1.36 1.16
N VAL A 16 -22.70 1.30 2.48
CA VAL A 16 -21.56 1.32 3.41
C VAL A 16 -20.62 0.12 3.17
N ALA A 17 -21.18 -1.07 2.96
CA ALA A 17 -20.40 -2.26 2.66
C ALA A 17 -19.63 -2.12 1.34
N VAL A 18 -20.27 -1.62 0.28
CA VAL A 18 -19.61 -1.39 -1.02
C VAL A 18 -18.49 -0.36 -0.87
N VAL A 19 -18.74 0.76 -0.19
CA VAL A 19 -17.71 1.78 0.07
C VAL A 19 -16.54 1.18 0.86
N GLY A 20 -16.82 0.38 1.90
CA GLY A 20 -15.81 -0.31 2.68
C GLY A 20 -14.94 -1.25 1.83
N ILE A 21 -15.55 -2.05 0.96
CA ILE A 21 -14.84 -2.96 0.05
C ILE A 21 -13.96 -2.17 -0.93
N VAL A 22 -14.49 -1.09 -1.49
CA VAL A 22 -13.74 -0.22 -2.40
C VAL A 22 -12.53 0.37 -1.69
N ILE A 23 -12.71 0.97 -0.51
CA ILE A 23 -11.64 1.53 0.30
C ILE A 23 -10.59 0.46 0.63
N PHE A 24 -11.03 -0.72 1.11
CA PHE A 24 -10.13 -1.83 1.42
C PHE A 24 -9.29 -2.23 0.20
N PHE A 25 -9.94 -2.41 -0.96
CA PHE A 25 -9.24 -2.75 -2.20
C PHE A 25 -8.19 -1.70 -2.60
N PHE A 26 -8.52 -0.41 -2.47
CA PHE A 26 -7.59 0.68 -2.73
C PHE A 26 -6.42 0.67 -1.73
N LEU A 27 -6.66 0.52 -0.43
CA LEU A 27 -5.59 0.44 0.58
C LEU A 27 -4.68 -0.76 0.35
N SER A 28 -5.23 -1.95 0.12
CA SER A 28 -4.43 -3.15 -0.13
C SER A 28 -3.53 -2.98 -1.35
N ARG A 29 -4.02 -2.33 -2.41
CA ARG A 29 -3.27 -2.18 -3.66
C ARG A 29 -2.30 -1.00 -3.66
N LEU A 30 -2.64 0.10 -2.99
CA LEU A 30 -1.81 1.32 -2.98
C LEU A 30 -0.83 1.37 -1.81
N ILE A 31 -1.09 0.66 -0.73
CA ILE A 31 -0.26 0.72 0.48
C ILE A 31 0.33 -0.66 0.79
N ALA A 32 -0.51 -1.66 1.06
CA ALA A 32 -0.02 -2.96 1.55
C ALA A 32 0.94 -3.62 0.55
N LYS A 33 0.53 -3.75 -0.72
CA LYS A 33 1.38 -4.36 -1.76
C LYS A 33 2.70 -3.59 -1.97
N PRO A 34 2.72 -2.25 -2.13
CA PRO A 34 3.98 -1.52 -2.20
C PRO A 34 4.87 -1.64 -0.95
N LEU A 35 4.29 -1.72 0.25
CA LEU A 35 5.07 -1.93 1.48
C LEU A 35 5.72 -3.32 1.52
N ASP A 36 5.04 -4.36 1.04
CA ASP A 36 5.63 -5.69 0.89
C ASP A 36 6.78 -5.68 -0.14
N GLU A 37 6.61 -4.98 -1.26
CA GLU A 37 7.67 -4.80 -2.28
C GLU A 37 8.90 -4.08 -1.69
N LEU A 38 8.69 -3.05 -0.86
CA LEU A 38 9.76 -2.34 -0.17
C LEU A 38 10.44 -3.20 0.90
N THR A 39 9.68 -4.00 1.64
CA THR A 39 10.22 -4.94 2.63
C THR A 39 11.09 -5.99 1.95
N ALA A 40 10.62 -6.56 0.84
CA ALA A 40 11.41 -7.48 0.03
C ALA A 40 12.68 -6.81 -0.52
N ALA A 41 12.60 -5.53 -0.93
CA ALA A 41 13.78 -4.79 -1.39
C ALA A 41 14.80 -4.56 -0.25
N ALA A 42 14.34 -4.21 0.95
CA ALA A 42 15.20 -4.04 2.12
C ALA A 42 15.93 -5.35 2.48
N ASN A 43 15.23 -6.49 2.46
CA ASN A 43 15.85 -7.80 2.68
C ASN A 43 16.91 -8.10 1.62
N ARG A 44 16.63 -7.86 0.33
CA ARG A 44 17.63 -8.04 -0.74
C ARG A 44 18.87 -7.17 -0.53
N ILE A 45 18.70 -5.92 -0.10
CA ILE A 45 19.81 -5.01 0.19
C ILE A 45 20.68 -5.57 1.33
N ASN A 46 20.03 -6.06 2.40
CA ASN A 46 20.70 -6.69 3.53
C ASN A 46 21.49 -7.94 3.11
N ASP A 47 20.97 -8.72 2.18
CA ASP A 47 21.61 -9.93 1.64
C ASP A 47 22.70 -9.61 0.58
N GLY A 48 23.02 -8.33 0.37
CA GLY A 48 24.06 -7.88 -0.58
C GLY A 48 23.57 -7.64 -2.02
N GLY A 49 22.28 -7.80 -2.29
CA GLY A 49 21.63 -7.57 -3.57
C GLY A 49 21.49 -6.09 -3.93
N LEU A 50 22.62 -5.45 -4.25
CA LEU A 50 22.70 -4.01 -4.52
C LEU A 50 22.49 -3.65 -6.00
N ASP A 51 22.19 -4.58 -6.89
CA ASP A 51 22.05 -4.28 -8.33
C ASP A 51 20.62 -3.88 -8.75
N SER A 52 19.64 -4.10 -7.88
CA SER A 52 18.24 -3.73 -8.14
C SER A 52 17.89 -2.38 -7.51
N PRO A 53 17.52 -1.35 -8.28
CA PRO A 53 17.05 -0.08 -7.73
C PRO A 53 15.68 -0.22 -7.05
N VAL A 54 15.42 0.59 -6.02
CA VAL A 54 14.11 0.70 -5.37
C VAL A 54 13.28 1.74 -6.12
N VAL A 55 12.25 1.30 -6.86
CA VAL A 55 11.40 2.20 -7.66
C VAL A 55 10.26 2.77 -6.80
N PRO A 56 10.12 4.10 -6.68
CA PRO A 56 9.03 4.71 -5.94
C PRO A 56 7.69 4.50 -6.67
N ARG A 57 6.73 3.83 -6.03
CA ARG A 57 5.36 3.67 -6.54
C ARG A 57 4.34 3.91 -5.43
N GLY A 58 3.13 4.29 -5.82
CA GLY A 58 2.01 4.49 -4.91
C GLY A 58 1.88 5.92 -4.36
N PRO A 59 1.18 6.06 -3.21
CA PRO A 59 0.97 7.32 -2.50
C PRO A 59 2.28 8.01 -2.13
N ARG A 60 2.17 9.30 -1.80
CA ARG A 60 3.33 10.16 -1.53
C ARG A 60 4.24 9.57 -0.45
N GLU A 61 3.66 9.12 0.65
CA GLU A 61 4.34 8.57 1.82
C GLU A 61 5.14 7.31 1.46
N VAL A 62 4.53 6.42 0.65
CA VAL A 62 5.19 5.20 0.15
C VAL A 62 6.35 5.54 -0.77
N ARG A 63 6.20 6.54 -1.65
CA ARG A 63 7.28 7.00 -2.53
C ARG A 63 8.43 7.64 -1.76
N GLU A 64 8.12 8.44 -0.74
CA GLU A 64 9.13 9.04 0.14
C GLU A 64 9.93 7.97 0.88
N LEU A 65 9.25 6.92 1.37
CA LEU A 65 9.90 5.75 1.97
C LEU A 65 10.78 4.99 0.97
N ALA A 66 10.28 4.74 -0.25
CA ALA A 66 11.05 4.11 -1.31
C ALA A 66 12.34 4.88 -1.65
N ALA A 67 12.23 6.22 -1.75
CA ALA A 67 13.38 7.09 -1.98
C ALA A 67 14.38 7.07 -0.81
N ALA A 68 13.89 6.97 0.43
CA ALA A 68 14.75 6.82 1.60
C ALA A 68 15.51 5.49 1.59
N LEU A 69 14.84 4.39 1.26
CA LEU A 69 15.45 3.07 1.16
C LEU A 69 16.51 3.00 0.04
N GLU A 70 16.24 3.65 -1.09
CA GLU A 70 17.21 3.75 -2.18
C GLU A 70 18.49 4.47 -1.75
N ARG A 71 18.38 5.55 -0.95
CA ARG A 71 19.57 6.22 -0.38
C ARG A 71 20.38 5.29 0.51
N VAL A 72 19.72 4.44 1.29
CA VAL A 72 20.38 3.42 2.12
C VAL A 72 21.12 2.41 1.24
N ARG A 73 20.46 1.84 0.21
CA ARG A 73 21.11 0.92 -0.75
C ARG A 73 22.39 1.50 -1.34
N LEU A 74 22.33 2.76 -1.80
CA LEU A 74 23.46 3.44 -2.41
C LEU A 74 24.61 3.70 -1.42
N SER A 75 24.30 3.95 -0.14
CA SER A 75 25.32 4.08 0.91
C SER A 75 26.03 2.76 1.21
N SER A 76 25.30 1.64 1.21
CA SER A 76 25.88 0.31 1.43
C SER A 76 26.81 -0.15 0.30
N ARG A 77 26.61 0.35 -0.92
CA ARG A 77 27.51 0.06 -2.07
C ARG A 77 28.89 0.70 -1.95
N ARG A 78 29.04 1.73 -1.11
CA ARG A 78 30.31 2.45 -0.92
C ARG A 78 31.19 1.86 0.18
N LYS A 79 30.71 0.85 0.89
CA LYS A 79 31.39 0.22 2.03
C LYS A 79 31.92 -1.15 1.64
#